data_AF-X6CGS6-F1
#
_entry.id   AF-X6CGS6-F1
#
_cell.length_a   1.000
_cell.length_b   1.000
_cell.length_c   1.000
_cell.angle_alpha   90.00
_cell.angle_beta   90.00
_cell.angle_gamma   90.00
#
_symmetry.space_group_name_H-M   'P 1'
#
loop_
_entity.id
_entity.type
_entity.pdbx_description
1 polymer ?
#
loop_
_entity_poly.entity_id
_entity_poly.type
_entity_poly.pdbx_seq_one_letter_code
_entity_poly.pdbx_strand_id
1 'polypeptide(L)'
;MSAVRLLTETATLNHAVLMRESGDSAIFAVQPALASGAPATKFLIEITRVGETVKAREVKPDRLPSFCPERHINFDGSFCLFWAELERHTIDNHEAAAGWWGKLLIFLLRQGTAAVLRSWPGKADARAHGPEAARFQAVAEFNASNLGKAFISSLREERFSTVEKRVNNERRVRLLLNGKRILSVVRNDRRVMTLRQRCKCGDGNRPISACSDHADVLADFALALDGWREAEQSFFYSFKNTTLKCCGTMDSCPLADFLAVQLDEAA
;
A
#
# COMPACT_ATOMS: atom_id res chain seq x y z
N MET A 1 -23.78 13.93 -13.67
CA MET A 1 -23.37 12.79 -14.53
C MET A 1 -22.85 11.72 -13.59
N SER A 2 -23.18 10.43 -13.78
CA SER A 2 -22.70 9.39 -12.86
C SER A 2 -21.24 9.00 -13.16
N ALA A 3 -20.50 8.58 -12.14
CA ALA A 3 -19.13 8.08 -12.29
C ALA A 3 -19.03 6.92 -13.29
N VAL A 4 -19.99 5.98 -13.24
CA VAL A 4 -20.07 4.84 -14.17
C VAL A 4 -20.23 5.32 -15.61
N ARG A 5 -21.06 6.33 -15.85
CA ARG A 5 -21.24 6.90 -17.19
C ARG A 5 -19.96 7.55 -17.73
N LEU A 6 -19.26 8.33 -16.91
CA LEU A 6 -17.96 8.90 -17.29
C LEU A 6 -16.92 7.82 -17.62
N LEU A 7 -16.90 6.74 -16.85
CA LEU A 7 -16.04 5.59 -17.13
C LEU A 7 -16.42 4.89 -18.44
N THR A 8 -17.72 4.76 -18.73
CA THR A 8 -18.23 4.24 -20.01
C THR A 8 -17.79 5.11 -21.19
N GLU A 9 -17.97 6.43 -21.10
CA GLU A 9 -17.62 7.40 -22.16
C GLU A 9 -16.11 7.41 -22.45
N THR A 10 -15.28 7.08 -21.44
CA THR A 10 -13.81 7.07 -21.55
C THR A 10 -13.20 5.68 -21.74
N ALA A 11 -13.99 4.61 -21.72
CA ALA A 11 -13.50 3.22 -21.68
C ALA A 11 -12.55 2.88 -22.85
N THR A 12 -12.98 3.16 -24.09
CA THR A 12 -12.21 2.79 -25.30
C THR A 12 -10.84 3.45 -25.34
N LEU A 13 -10.75 4.72 -24.93
CA LEU A 13 -9.49 5.46 -24.86
C LEU A 13 -8.55 4.89 -23.78
N ASN A 14 -9.08 4.11 -22.84
CA ASN A 14 -8.38 3.52 -21.72
C ASN A 14 -8.34 1.99 -21.79
N HIS A 15 -8.25 1.43 -22.99
CA HIS A 15 -8.09 -0.01 -23.22
C HIS A 15 -9.18 -0.89 -22.58
N ALA A 16 -10.39 -0.35 -22.48
CA ALA A 16 -11.56 -1.04 -21.98
C ALA A 16 -12.71 -0.97 -23.01
N VAL A 17 -13.50 -2.03 -23.10
CA VAL A 17 -14.69 -2.09 -23.95
C VAL A 17 -15.89 -2.38 -23.07
N LEU A 18 -16.93 -1.55 -23.13
CA LEU A 18 -18.18 -1.80 -22.43
C LEU A 18 -18.84 -3.07 -22.98
N MET A 19 -19.13 -4.02 -22.08
CA MET A 19 -19.83 -5.26 -22.42
C MET A 19 -21.30 -5.20 -22.03
N ARG A 20 -21.60 -4.60 -20.87
CA ARG A 20 -22.95 -4.46 -20.33
C ARG A 20 -22.99 -3.29 -19.35
N GLU A 21 -24.04 -2.49 -19.42
CA GLU A 21 -24.34 -1.45 -18.42
C GLU A 21 -25.69 -1.76 -17.76
N SER A 22 -25.80 -1.48 -16.47
CA SER A 22 -27.01 -1.69 -15.68
C SER A 22 -27.05 -0.70 -14.51
N GLY A 23 -27.58 0.50 -14.76
CA GLY A 23 -27.76 1.52 -13.74
C GLY A 23 -26.44 1.95 -13.11
N ASP A 24 -26.24 1.62 -11.84
CA ASP A 24 -25.05 1.95 -11.06
C ASP A 24 -23.89 0.96 -11.22
N SER A 25 -24.00 0.00 -12.15
CA SER A 25 -22.94 -0.97 -12.46
C SER A 25 -22.72 -1.12 -13.96
N ALA A 26 -21.48 -1.42 -14.34
CA ALA A 26 -21.12 -1.78 -15.71
C ALA A 26 -20.02 -2.85 -15.72
N ILE A 27 -20.05 -3.71 -16.74
CA ILE A 27 -19.05 -4.74 -17.00
C ILE A 27 -18.23 -4.31 -18.21
N PHE A 28 -16.91 -4.35 -18.04
CA PHE A 28 -15.94 -3.99 -19.05
C PHE A 28 -15.03 -5.17 -19.37
N ALA A 29 -14.73 -5.35 -20.64
CA ALA A 29 -13.60 -6.12 -21.11
C ALA A 29 -12.37 -5.20 -21.08
N VAL A 30 -11.48 -5.40 -20.11
CA VAL A 30 -10.28 -4.57 -19.90
C VAL A 30 -9.05 -5.35 -20.33
N GLN A 31 -8.19 -4.74 -21.15
CA GLN A 31 -6.96 -5.35 -21.63
C GLN A 31 -5.82 -4.34 -21.58
N PRO A 32 -5.03 -4.29 -20.48
CA PRO A 32 -3.94 -3.34 -20.36
C PRO A 32 -2.92 -3.45 -21.49
N ALA A 33 -2.35 -2.35 -21.96
CA ALA A 33 -1.29 -2.41 -22.96
C ALA A 33 0.04 -2.86 -22.32
N LEU A 34 0.71 -3.85 -22.90
CA LEU A 34 2.09 -4.21 -22.52
C LEU A 34 3.07 -3.29 -23.25
N ALA A 35 4.16 -2.91 -22.57
CA ALA A 35 5.24 -2.12 -23.19
C ALA A 35 5.90 -2.83 -24.39
N SER A 36 5.85 -4.16 -24.43
CA SER A 36 6.33 -4.97 -25.57
C SER A 36 5.42 -4.94 -26.79
N GLY A 37 4.20 -4.41 -26.69
CA GLY A 37 3.17 -4.50 -27.72
C GLY A 37 2.51 -5.87 -27.86
N ALA A 38 2.93 -6.88 -27.07
CA ALA A 38 2.29 -8.18 -27.06
C ALA A 38 0.84 -8.10 -26.51
N PRO A 39 -0.06 -9.00 -26.94
CA PRO A 39 -1.41 -9.06 -26.38
C PRO A 39 -1.36 -9.35 -24.88
N ALA A 40 -1.95 -8.48 -24.07
CA ALA A 40 -2.07 -8.70 -22.63
C ALA A 40 -3.25 -9.61 -22.29
N THR A 41 -3.25 -10.12 -21.06
CA THR A 41 -4.40 -10.80 -20.48
C THR A 41 -5.62 -9.88 -20.50
N LYS A 42 -6.74 -10.41 -21.00
CA LYS A 42 -8.05 -9.76 -20.95
C LYS A 42 -8.76 -10.15 -19.66
N PHE A 43 -9.31 -9.15 -18.97
CA PHE A 43 -10.09 -9.30 -17.75
C PHE A 43 -11.53 -8.85 -17.98
N LEU A 44 -12.49 -9.53 -17.37
CA LEU A 44 -13.86 -9.05 -17.28
C LEU A 44 -14.05 -8.38 -15.93
N ILE A 45 -14.12 -7.05 -15.93
CA ILE A 45 -14.19 -6.24 -14.72
C ILE A 45 -15.59 -5.70 -14.55
N GLU A 46 -16.20 -5.98 -13.40
CA GLU A 46 -17.40 -5.29 -12.94
C GLU A 46 -16.98 -4.05 -12.16
N ILE A 47 -17.56 -2.90 -12.54
CA ILE A 47 -17.43 -1.63 -11.86
C ILE A 47 -18.80 -1.25 -11.31
N THR A 48 -18.87 -0.99 -10.02
CA THR A 48 -20.12 -0.64 -9.32
C THR A 48 -19.94 0.64 -8.51
N ARG A 49 -20.88 1.58 -8.62
CA ARG A 49 -20.91 2.79 -7.81
C ARG A 49 -21.18 2.46 -6.35
N VAL A 50 -20.43 3.09 -5.46
CA VAL A 50 -20.64 3.04 -4.01
C VAL A 50 -20.51 4.47 -3.46
N GLY A 51 -21.66 5.11 -3.20
CA GLY A 51 -21.71 6.53 -2.84
C GLY A 51 -21.12 7.41 -3.95
N GLU A 52 -20.10 8.19 -3.61
CA GLU A 52 -19.39 9.09 -4.55
C GLU A 52 -18.17 8.42 -5.22
N THR A 53 -17.98 7.13 -5.00
CA THR A 53 -16.84 6.36 -5.53
C THR A 53 -17.30 5.17 -6.34
N VAL A 54 -16.35 4.40 -6.89
CA VAL A 54 -16.62 3.13 -7.56
C VAL A 54 -15.73 2.03 -6.98
N LYS A 55 -16.25 0.81 -6.95
CA LYS A 55 -15.49 -0.42 -6.70
C LYS A 55 -15.32 -1.17 -8.02
N ALA A 56 -14.17 -1.79 -8.20
CA ALA A 56 -13.90 -2.70 -9.32
C ALA A 56 -13.56 -4.09 -8.81
N ARG A 57 -14.01 -5.13 -9.50
CA ARG A 57 -13.65 -6.54 -9.25
C ARG A 57 -13.70 -7.35 -10.53
N GLU A 58 -13.05 -8.51 -10.54
CA GLU A 58 -13.27 -9.48 -11.63
C GLU A 58 -14.68 -10.07 -11.51
N VAL A 59 -15.43 -10.15 -12.63
CA VAL A 59 -16.81 -10.70 -12.65
C VAL A 59 -16.84 -12.12 -12.09
N LYS A 60 -15.83 -12.91 -12.48
CA LYS A 60 -15.51 -14.21 -11.90
C LYS A 60 -14.01 -14.24 -11.64
N PRO A 61 -13.52 -14.78 -10.51
CA PRO A 61 -12.10 -14.85 -10.20
C PRO A 61 -11.40 -15.95 -11.03
N ASP A 62 -11.45 -15.80 -12.36
CA ASP A 62 -10.90 -16.75 -13.33
C ASP A 62 -9.40 -16.50 -13.55
N ARG A 63 -8.96 -15.23 -13.43
CA ARG A 63 -7.56 -14.82 -13.64
C ARG A 63 -6.89 -14.36 -12.37
N LEU A 64 -7.65 -13.81 -11.44
CA LEU A 64 -7.17 -13.32 -10.16
C LEU A 64 -7.71 -14.20 -9.02
N PRO A 65 -6.96 -14.35 -7.91
CA PRO A 65 -7.53 -15.02 -6.74
C PRO A 65 -8.74 -14.24 -6.24
N SER A 66 -9.74 -14.94 -5.70
CA SER A 66 -10.94 -14.32 -5.14
C SER A 66 -10.65 -13.40 -3.95
N PHE A 67 -9.52 -13.63 -3.27
CA PHE A 67 -9.03 -12.85 -2.14
C PHE A 67 -7.51 -13.00 -2.04
N CYS A 68 -6.80 -11.88 -1.84
CA CYS A 68 -5.37 -11.88 -1.51
C CYS A 68 -4.94 -10.46 -1.12
N PRO A 69 -4.71 -10.17 0.17
CA PRO A 69 -4.26 -8.84 0.60
C PRO A 69 -2.95 -8.42 -0.04
N GLU A 70 -1.98 -9.33 -0.13
CA GLU A 70 -0.68 -9.11 -0.81
C GLU A 70 -0.79 -8.84 -2.32
N ARG A 71 -1.93 -9.21 -2.94
CA ARG A 71 -2.26 -8.81 -4.32
C ARG A 71 -3.29 -7.69 -4.35
N HIS A 72 -3.55 -7.03 -3.22
CA HIS A 72 -4.50 -5.94 -3.07
C HIS A 72 -5.93 -6.29 -3.56
N ILE A 73 -6.37 -7.52 -3.28
CA ILE A 73 -7.73 -8.00 -3.55
C ILE A 73 -8.43 -8.26 -2.20
N ASN A 74 -9.48 -7.48 -1.94
CA ASN A 74 -10.28 -7.52 -0.72
C ASN A 74 -11.14 -8.78 -0.65
N PHE A 75 -11.71 -9.06 0.53
CA PHE A 75 -12.51 -10.27 0.76
C PHE A 75 -13.78 -10.36 -0.11
N ASP A 76 -14.33 -9.21 -0.53
CA ASP A 76 -15.47 -9.12 -1.45
C ASP A 76 -15.07 -9.23 -2.93
N GLY A 77 -13.79 -9.53 -3.19
CA GLY A 77 -13.17 -9.58 -4.52
C GLY A 77 -12.83 -8.21 -5.10
N SER A 78 -13.17 -7.11 -4.41
CA SER A 78 -12.86 -5.77 -4.91
C SER A 78 -11.37 -5.46 -4.84
N PHE A 79 -10.92 -4.64 -5.77
CA PHE A 79 -9.52 -4.23 -5.85
C PHE A 79 -9.26 -3.02 -4.95
N CYS A 80 -8.18 -3.08 -4.17
CA CYS A 80 -7.64 -1.93 -3.47
C CYS A 80 -6.72 -1.15 -4.43
N LEU A 81 -7.32 -0.27 -5.24
CA LEU A 81 -6.60 0.49 -6.28
C LEU A 81 -5.84 1.70 -5.74
N PHE A 82 -6.33 2.31 -4.66
CA PHE A 82 -5.78 3.49 -4.00
C PHE A 82 -6.45 3.68 -2.63
N TRP A 83 -6.04 4.72 -1.90
CA TRP A 83 -6.54 5.00 -0.56
C TRP A 83 -7.70 5.95 -0.63
N ALA A 84 -8.92 5.46 -0.50
CA ALA A 84 -10.09 6.32 -0.54
C ALA A 84 -10.09 7.35 0.61
N GLU A 85 -9.45 7.04 1.74
CA GLU A 85 -9.39 7.88 2.93
C GLU A 85 -8.44 9.08 2.80
N LEU A 86 -7.33 8.93 2.07
CA LEU A 86 -6.35 10.01 1.84
C LEU A 86 -6.42 10.62 0.44
N GLU A 87 -6.79 9.82 -0.55
CA GLU A 87 -6.96 10.21 -1.96
C GLU A 87 -8.42 9.98 -2.36
N ARG A 88 -9.34 10.83 -1.85
CA ARG A 88 -10.73 10.82 -2.33
C ARG A 88 -10.75 11.15 -3.83
N HIS A 89 -10.83 10.12 -4.66
CA HIS A 89 -11.02 10.26 -6.10
C HIS A 89 -12.50 10.19 -6.44
N THR A 90 -13.14 11.36 -6.43
CA THR A 90 -14.42 11.53 -7.09
C THR A 90 -14.20 11.50 -8.60
N ILE A 91 -15.04 10.75 -9.32
CA ILE A 91 -15.04 10.72 -10.79
C ILE A 91 -16.17 11.62 -11.27
N ASP A 92 -15.88 12.91 -11.37
CA ASP A 92 -16.84 13.97 -11.74
C ASP A 92 -16.56 14.57 -13.14
N ASN A 93 -15.43 14.21 -13.75
CA ASN A 93 -15.03 14.67 -15.07
C ASN A 93 -14.20 13.60 -15.82
N HIS A 94 -13.89 13.87 -17.09
CA HIS A 94 -13.16 12.93 -17.96
C HIS A 94 -11.71 12.70 -17.54
N GLU A 95 -11.03 13.71 -17.00
CA GLU A 95 -9.66 13.59 -16.50
C GLU A 95 -9.60 12.70 -15.26
N ALA A 96 -10.53 12.89 -14.32
CA ALA A 96 -10.67 12.04 -13.15
C ALA A 96 -10.98 10.58 -13.53
N ALA A 97 -11.83 10.37 -14.55
CA ALA A 97 -12.13 9.06 -15.10
C ALA A 97 -10.88 8.40 -15.74
N ALA A 98 -10.12 9.15 -16.53
CA ALA A 98 -8.86 8.68 -17.12
C ALA A 98 -7.82 8.32 -16.03
N GLY A 99 -7.69 9.16 -15.00
CA GLY A 99 -6.82 8.88 -13.85
C GLY A 99 -7.21 7.60 -13.11
N TRP A 100 -8.52 7.37 -12.92
CA TRP A 100 -9.03 6.13 -12.33
C TRP A 100 -8.73 4.90 -13.21
N TRP A 101 -8.97 4.99 -14.52
CA TRP A 101 -8.63 3.92 -15.45
C TRP A 101 -7.13 3.61 -15.42
N GLY A 102 -6.27 4.63 -15.42
CA GLY A 102 -4.83 4.47 -15.30
C GLY A 102 -4.43 3.66 -14.05
N LYS A 103 -5.06 3.94 -12.90
CA LYS A 103 -4.85 3.16 -11.66
C LYS A 103 -5.27 1.70 -11.82
N LEU A 104 -6.43 1.43 -12.43
CA LEU A 104 -6.89 0.05 -12.69
C LEU A 104 -5.96 -0.69 -13.65
N LEU A 105 -5.52 -0.06 -14.74
CA LEU A 105 -4.64 -0.67 -15.73
C LEU A 105 -3.27 -1.01 -15.12
N ILE A 106 -2.68 -0.09 -14.35
CA ILE A 106 -1.43 -0.33 -13.62
C ILE A 106 -1.60 -1.49 -12.63
N PHE A 107 -2.71 -1.51 -11.88
CA PHE A 107 -3.02 -2.62 -10.98
C PHE A 107 -3.06 -3.96 -11.72
N LEU A 108 -3.79 -4.07 -12.83
CA LEU A 108 -3.90 -5.31 -13.60
C LEU A 108 -2.56 -5.76 -14.21
N LEU A 109 -1.70 -4.83 -14.64
CA LEU A 109 -0.33 -5.14 -15.07
C LEU A 109 0.52 -5.68 -13.91
N ARG A 110 0.39 -5.07 -12.73
CA ARG A 110 1.06 -5.54 -11.50
C ARG A 110 0.56 -6.92 -11.08
N GLN A 111 -0.71 -7.25 -11.28
CA GLN A 111 -1.22 -8.61 -11.04
C GLN A 111 -0.48 -9.67 -11.87
N GLY A 112 -0.26 -9.41 -13.16
CA GLY A 112 0.46 -10.34 -14.03
C GLY A 112 1.91 -10.52 -13.58
N THR A 113 2.58 -9.40 -13.25
CA THR A 113 3.96 -9.43 -12.76
C THR A 113 4.06 -10.13 -11.41
N ALA A 114 3.12 -9.88 -10.48
CA ALA A 114 3.06 -10.53 -9.18
C ALA A 114 2.85 -12.05 -9.30
N ALA A 115 2.05 -12.51 -10.26
CA ALA A 115 1.87 -13.93 -10.51
C ALA A 115 3.16 -14.64 -10.97
N VAL A 116 4.01 -13.94 -11.72
CA VAL A 116 5.31 -14.47 -12.18
C VAL A 116 6.37 -14.38 -11.08
N LEU A 117 6.51 -13.22 -10.44
CA LEU A 117 7.53 -12.97 -9.40
C LEU A 117 7.14 -13.53 -8.03
N ARG A 118 5.89 -13.96 -7.86
CA ARG A 118 5.30 -14.43 -6.59
C ARG A 118 5.49 -13.45 -5.44
N SER A 119 5.59 -12.17 -5.78
CA SER A 119 5.85 -11.04 -4.90
C SER A 119 5.28 -9.78 -5.56
N TRP A 120 4.80 -8.83 -4.75
CA TRP A 120 4.16 -7.65 -5.31
C TRP A 120 5.21 -6.75 -5.95
N PRO A 121 5.09 -6.42 -7.26
CA PRO A 121 6.06 -5.60 -7.95
C PRO A 121 6.01 -4.15 -7.47
N GLY A 122 7.18 -3.53 -7.32
CA GLY A 122 7.27 -2.14 -6.90
C GLY A 122 6.73 -1.94 -5.49
N LYS A 123 7.26 -2.67 -4.50
CA LYS A 123 6.88 -2.51 -3.09
C LYS A 123 7.02 -1.07 -2.57
N ALA A 124 7.96 -0.32 -3.12
CA ALA A 124 8.09 1.13 -2.92
C ALA A 124 6.81 1.93 -3.22
N ASP A 125 6.02 1.46 -4.19
CA ASP A 125 4.73 2.01 -4.60
C ASP A 125 3.56 1.13 -4.11
N ALA A 126 3.85 0.07 -3.35
CA ALA A 126 2.83 -0.72 -2.71
C ALA A 126 2.25 0.06 -1.55
N ARG A 127 0.95 -0.12 -1.41
CA ARG A 127 0.12 0.62 -0.50
C ARG A 127 -0.14 -0.26 0.71
N ALA A 128 0.13 0.27 1.90
CA ALA A 128 -0.04 -0.45 3.15
C ALA A 128 -1.46 -1.02 3.30
N HIS A 129 -1.58 -2.15 4.00
CA HIS A 129 -2.83 -2.85 4.14
C HIS A 129 -3.70 -2.28 5.26
N GLY A 130 -4.89 -1.79 4.88
CA GLY A 130 -5.86 -1.22 5.80
C GLY A 130 -5.60 0.24 6.16
N PRO A 131 -6.62 0.96 6.66
CA PRO A 131 -6.61 2.43 6.78
C PRO A 131 -5.59 2.95 7.80
N GLU A 132 -5.31 2.18 8.86
CA GLU A 132 -4.36 2.60 9.89
C GLU A 132 -2.91 2.51 9.41
N ALA A 133 -2.52 1.36 8.83
CA ALA A 133 -1.19 1.16 8.26
C ALA A 133 -0.93 2.16 7.14
N ALA A 134 -1.96 2.40 6.32
CA ALA A 134 -2.02 3.48 5.37
C ALA A 134 -1.64 4.82 6.02
N ARG A 135 -2.44 5.33 6.97
CA ARG A 135 -2.17 6.62 7.60
C ARG A 135 -0.73 6.77 8.10
N PHE A 136 -0.15 5.70 8.66
CA PHE A 136 1.25 5.70 9.08
C PHE A 136 2.25 5.74 7.92
N GLN A 137 2.05 4.98 6.85
CA GLN A 137 2.88 5.07 5.63
C GLN A 137 2.88 6.50 5.07
N ALA A 138 1.73 7.17 4.98
CA ALA A 138 1.66 8.55 4.48
C ALA A 138 2.45 9.53 5.34
N VAL A 139 2.35 9.41 6.68
CA VAL A 139 3.16 10.24 7.60
C VAL A 139 4.65 9.93 7.47
N ALA A 140 5.03 8.66 7.29
CA ALA A 140 6.42 8.27 7.07
C ALA A 140 6.97 8.83 5.75
N GLU A 141 6.22 8.73 4.65
CA GLU A 141 6.61 9.27 3.34
C GLU A 141 6.74 10.80 3.36
N PHE A 142 5.80 11.50 4.01
CA PHE A 142 5.86 12.95 4.19
C PHE A 142 7.11 13.39 4.96
N ASN A 143 7.34 12.81 6.13
CA ASN A 143 8.51 13.17 6.95
C ASN A 143 9.83 12.76 6.29
N ALA A 144 9.88 11.62 5.61
CA ALA A 144 11.06 11.21 4.85
C ALA A 144 11.38 12.19 3.71
N SER A 145 10.36 12.74 3.06
CA SER A 145 10.53 13.76 2.01
C SER A 145 11.11 15.06 2.58
N ASN A 146 10.66 15.48 3.78
CA ASN A 146 11.20 16.65 4.48
C ASN A 146 12.66 16.46 4.94
N LEU A 147 13.12 15.22 5.07
CA LEU A 147 14.53 14.88 5.36
C LEU A 147 15.39 14.73 4.11
N GLY A 148 14.84 15.01 2.92
CA GLY A 148 15.59 15.08 1.67
C GLY A 148 15.59 13.80 0.84
N LYS A 149 16.04 13.94 -0.41
CA LYS A 149 15.90 12.93 -1.48
C LYS A 149 16.50 11.56 -1.14
N ALA A 150 17.67 11.54 -0.49
CA ALA A 150 18.32 10.29 -0.11
C ALA A 150 17.52 9.53 0.97
N PHE A 151 16.84 10.25 1.85
CA PHE A 151 16.07 9.68 2.94
C PHE A 151 14.79 9.02 2.42
N ILE A 152 13.99 9.72 1.61
CA ILE A 152 12.81 9.12 0.96
C ILE A 152 13.18 7.97 0.01
N SER A 153 14.32 8.04 -0.69
CA SER A 153 14.79 6.93 -1.52
C SER A 153 15.11 5.69 -0.66
N SER A 154 15.75 5.87 0.50
CA SER A 154 16.03 4.78 1.43
C SER A 154 14.76 4.15 2.03
N LEU A 155 13.69 4.93 2.21
CA LEU A 155 12.37 4.40 2.61
C LEU A 155 11.78 3.53 1.50
N ARG A 156 11.77 4.02 0.26
CA ARG A 156 11.25 3.29 -0.91
C ARG A 156 12.04 2.01 -1.21
N GLU A 157 13.32 1.98 -0.89
CA GLU A 157 14.19 0.80 -1.00
C GLU A 157 14.04 -0.18 0.20
N GLU A 158 13.09 0.04 1.11
CA GLU A 158 12.86 -0.79 2.31
C GLU A 158 14.08 -0.91 3.23
N ARG A 159 14.95 0.11 3.25
CA ARG A 159 16.21 0.07 4.01
C ARG A 159 16.04 0.47 5.47
N PHE A 160 14.93 1.12 5.80
CA PHE A 160 14.61 1.46 7.18
C PHE A 160 13.87 0.34 7.88
N SER A 161 14.15 0.19 9.17
CA SER A 161 13.35 -0.66 10.06
C SER A 161 13.32 -0.07 11.47
N THR A 162 12.38 -0.55 12.28
CA THR A 162 12.24 -0.13 13.67
C THR A 162 12.36 -1.31 14.63
N VAL A 163 12.88 -1.02 15.82
CA VAL A 163 12.88 -1.96 16.95
C VAL A 163 12.47 -1.21 18.20
N GLU A 164 11.37 -1.62 18.81
CA GLU A 164 10.98 -1.11 20.12
C GLU A 164 11.76 -1.80 21.25
N LYS A 165 12.21 -1.01 22.23
CA LYS A 165 12.79 -1.51 23.49
C LYS A 165 12.19 -0.77 24.68
N ARG A 166 12.04 -1.46 25.80
CA ARG A 166 11.74 -0.86 27.10
C ARG A 166 13.03 -0.65 27.89
N VAL A 167 13.28 0.57 28.35
CA VAL A 167 14.44 0.91 29.19
C VAL A 167 13.96 1.83 30.30
N ASN A 168 14.21 1.49 31.57
CA ASN A 168 13.74 2.27 32.73
C ASN A 168 12.23 2.61 32.67
N ASN A 169 11.42 1.61 32.31
CA ASN A 169 9.97 1.74 32.12
C ASN A 169 9.52 2.65 30.95
N GLU A 170 10.44 3.16 30.13
CA GLU A 170 10.17 4.01 28.98
C GLU A 170 10.23 3.21 27.67
N ARG A 171 9.22 3.35 26.81
CA ARG A 171 9.19 2.74 25.47
C ARG A 171 10.02 3.59 24.50
N ARG A 172 11.02 2.97 23.87
CA ARG A 172 11.94 3.61 22.94
C ARG A 172 11.91 2.90 21.59
N VAL A 173 11.63 3.65 20.54
CA VAL A 173 11.70 3.17 19.16
C VAL A 173 13.09 3.48 18.62
N ARG A 174 13.84 2.43 18.27
CA ARG A 174 15.12 2.57 17.56
C ARG A 174 14.82 2.61 16.07
N LEU A 175 15.37 3.62 15.38
CA LEU A 175 15.35 3.69 13.93
C LEU A 175 16.66 3.11 13.39
N LEU A 176 16.54 2.15 12.48
CA LEU A 176 17.66 1.46 11.85
C LEU A 176 17.65 1.77 10.36
N LEU A 177 18.84 1.92 9.77
CA LEU A 177 19.06 2.01 8.33
C LEU A 177 20.05 0.90 7.96
N ASN A 178 19.65 -0.02 7.08
CA ASN A 178 20.41 -1.24 6.75
C ASN A 178 20.82 -2.03 8.00
N GLY A 179 19.89 -2.20 8.95
CA GLY A 179 20.13 -2.88 10.22
C GLY A 179 21.03 -2.13 11.21
N LYS A 180 21.56 -0.95 10.87
CA LYS A 180 22.37 -0.13 11.77
C LYS A 180 21.53 0.96 12.41
N ARG A 181 21.55 1.05 13.75
CA ARG A 181 20.83 2.09 14.48
C ARG A 181 21.36 3.48 14.10
N ILE A 182 20.48 4.34 13.63
CA ILE A 182 20.80 5.74 13.31
C ILE A 182 20.29 6.74 14.34
N LEU A 183 19.21 6.42 15.09
CA LEU A 183 18.74 7.21 16.25
C LEU A 183 17.80 6.38 17.14
N SER A 184 17.34 6.99 18.25
CA SER A 184 16.28 6.44 19.10
C SER A 184 15.33 7.55 19.54
N VAL A 185 14.04 7.21 19.61
CA VAL A 185 12.95 8.11 19.96
C VAL A 185 12.23 7.57 21.18
N VAL A 186 11.99 8.42 22.18
CA VAL A 186 11.09 8.12 23.29
C VAL A 186 9.66 8.24 22.77
N ARG A 187 8.89 7.15 22.85
CA ARG A 187 7.57 7.06 22.21
C ARG A 187 6.55 8.05 22.78
N ASN A 188 6.46 8.13 24.11
CA ASN A 188 5.46 8.97 24.77
C ASN A 188 5.79 10.47 24.63
N ASP A 189 7.07 10.83 24.76
CA ASP A 189 7.52 12.22 24.65
C ASP A 189 7.66 12.70 23.20
N ARG A 190 7.55 11.79 22.21
CA ARG A 190 7.89 12.04 20.80
C ARG A 190 9.26 12.71 20.62
N ARG A 191 10.26 12.26 21.39
CA ARG A 191 11.55 12.96 21.53
C ARG A 191 12.73 12.13 21.06
N VAL A 192 13.57 12.72 20.19
CA VAL A 192 14.87 12.15 19.81
C VAL A 192 15.85 12.21 21.00
N MET A 193 16.44 11.08 21.36
CA MET A 193 17.27 10.96 22.56
C MET A 193 18.59 11.75 22.53
N THR A 194 19.24 11.86 21.37
CA THR A 194 20.57 12.47 21.26
C THR A 194 20.57 13.55 20.19
N LEU A 195 20.28 14.79 20.58
CA LEU A 195 20.18 15.91 19.63
C LEU A 195 21.53 16.42 19.12
N ARG A 196 22.63 16.13 19.83
CA ARG A 196 24.00 16.54 19.44
C ARG A 196 24.60 15.70 18.30
N GLN A 197 23.98 14.58 17.93
CA GLN A 197 24.45 13.78 16.79
C GLN A 197 24.20 14.51 15.46
N ARG A 198 24.96 14.16 14.42
CA ARG A 198 24.75 14.70 13.07
C ARG A 198 23.33 14.43 12.57
N CYS A 199 22.71 15.46 12.00
CA CYS A 199 21.40 15.37 11.38
C CYS A 199 21.41 14.40 10.18
N LYS A 200 20.26 13.79 9.88
CA LYS A 200 20.11 12.78 8.82
C LYS A 200 19.53 13.34 7.51
N CYS A 201 19.36 14.66 7.42
CA CYS A 201 18.72 15.32 6.29
C CYS A 201 19.59 15.49 5.03
N GLY A 202 20.85 15.04 5.06
CA GLY A 202 21.80 15.25 3.97
C GLY A 202 22.44 16.64 3.92
N ASP A 203 21.83 17.66 4.53
CA ASP A 203 22.33 19.04 4.51
C ASP A 203 23.31 19.34 5.66
N GLY A 204 24.59 19.20 5.34
CA GLY A 204 25.72 19.64 6.16
C GLY A 204 26.01 18.75 7.38
N ASN A 205 27.13 19.02 8.04
CA ASN A 205 27.60 18.27 9.22
C ASN A 205 27.04 18.78 10.56
N ARG A 206 25.89 19.48 10.54
CA ARG A 206 25.29 20.09 11.74
C ARG A 206 24.61 19.06 12.65
N PRO A 207 24.59 19.31 13.97
CA PRO A 207 23.82 18.49 14.90
C PRO A 207 22.30 18.65 14.65
N ILE A 208 21.51 17.64 15.04
CA ILE A 208 20.03 17.69 14.94
C ILE A 208 19.47 18.94 15.63
N SER A 209 20.01 19.31 16.80
CA SER A 209 19.57 20.50 17.56
C SER A 209 19.74 21.82 16.83
N ALA A 210 20.58 21.89 15.80
CA ALA A 210 20.83 23.10 15.01
C ALA A 210 20.22 23.00 13.60
N CYS A 211 19.35 22.01 13.36
CA CYS A 211 18.81 21.69 12.05
C CYS A 211 17.29 21.87 12.03
N SER A 212 16.83 23.12 12.17
CA SER A 212 15.39 23.45 12.15
C SER A 212 14.60 22.55 13.12
N ASP A 213 13.45 22.08 12.65
CA ASP A 213 12.48 21.16 13.23
C ASP A 213 12.81 19.68 12.96
N HIS A 214 14.01 19.35 12.46
CA HIS A 214 14.33 17.98 12.08
C HIS A 214 14.35 17.01 13.27
N ALA A 215 14.45 17.50 14.51
CA ALA A 215 14.25 16.67 15.69
C ALA A 215 12.84 16.05 15.71
N ASP A 216 11.83 16.87 15.44
CA ASP A 216 10.42 16.47 15.45
C ASP A 216 10.10 15.63 14.20
N VAL A 217 10.59 16.05 13.03
CA VAL A 217 10.44 15.28 11.77
C VAL A 217 11.05 13.88 11.89
N LEU A 218 12.23 13.75 12.50
CA LEU A 218 12.86 12.44 12.75
C LEU A 218 12.10 11.61 13.79
N ALA A 219 11.52 12.26 14.80
CA ALA A 219 10.69 11.58 15.79
C ALA A 219 9.42 11.01 15.12
N ASP A 220 8.71 11.84 14.37
CA ASP A 220 7.48 11.46 13.68
C ASP A 220 7.73 10.42 12.61
N PHE A 221 8.83 10.51 11.86
CA PHE A 221 9.22 9.47 10.92
C PHE A 221 9.42 8.12 11.60
N ALA A 222 10.21 8.06 12.69
CA ALA A 222 10.51 6.81 13.36
C ALA A 222 9.26 6.17 14.00
N LEU A 223 8.39 7.00 14.60
CA LEU A 223 7.15 6.54 15.20
C LEU A 223 6.12 6.12 14.15
N ALA A 224 6.05 6.81 13.02
CA ALA A 224 5.18 6.44 11.91
C ALA A 224 5.63 5.13 11.28
N LEU A 225 6.94 4.92 11.07
CA LEU A 225 7.45 3.66 10.54
C LEU A 225 7.17 2.48 11.49
N ASP A 226 7.29 2.70 12.80
CA ASP A 226 6.96 1.68 13.79
C ASP A 226 5.46 1.39 13.86
N GLY A 227 4.63 2.43 13.83
CA GLY A 227 3.17 2.31 13.78
C GLY A 227 2.68 1.64 12.50
N TRP A 228 3.32 1.92 11.36
CA TRP A 228 3.03 1.22 10.10
C TRP A 228 3.27 -0.29 10.26
N ARG A 229 4.44 -0.69 10.77
CA ARG A 229 4.76 -2.10 11.04
C ARG A 229 3.74 -2.77 11.98
N GLU A 230 3.38 -2.11 13.08
CA GLU A 230 2.39 -2.63 14.04
C GLU A 230 1.00 -2.77 13.43
N ALA A 231 0.59 -1.80 12.59
CA ALA A 231 -0.70 -1.81 11.93
C ALA A 231 -0.79 -2.88 10.82
N GLU A 232 0.27 -3.10 10.04
CA GLU A 232 0.38 -4.22 9.08
C GLU A 232 0.23 -5.56 9.80
N GLN A 233 0.97 -5.76 10.90
CA GLN A 233 0.87 -6.98 11.69
C GLN A 233 -0.55 -7.18 12.23
N SER A 234 -1.18 -6.12 12.74
CA SER A 234 -2.54 -6.15 13.27
C SER A 234 -3.56 -6.45 12.17
N PHE A 235 -3.38 -5.90 10.98
CA PHE A 235 -4.20 -6.17 9.81
C PHE A 235 -4.17 -7.67 9.48
N PHE A 236 -2.99 -8.27 9.33
CA PHE A 236 -2.90 -9.71 9.05
C PHE A 236 -3.40 -10.57 10.21
N TYR A 237 -3.14 -10.18 11.45
CA TYR A 237 -3.62 -10.90 12.64
C TYR A 237 -5.15 -10.91 12.73
N SER A 238 -5.84 -9.89 12.20
CA SER A 238 -7.30 -9.85 12.16
C SER A 238 -7.92 -11.00 11.35
N PHE A 239 -7.16 -11.62 10.45
CA PHE A 239 -7.59 -12.78 9.65
C PHE A 239 -7.37 -14.13 10.35
N LYS A 240 -6.63 -14.19 11.46
CA LYS A 240 -6.22 -15.45 12.11
C LYS A 240 -7.38 -16.38 12.45
N ASN A 241 -8.51 -15.83 12.88
CA ASN A 241 -9.72 -16.58 13.27
C ASN A 241 -10.81 -16.58 12.18
N THR A 242 -10.46 -16.24 10.94
CA THR A 242 -11.40 -16.22 9.82
C THR A 242 -11.22 -17.48 8.95
N THR A 243 -12.20 -17.74 8.10
CA THR A 243 -12.10 -18.80 7.07
C THR A 243 -11.24 -18.38 5.87
N LEU A 244 -10.78 -17.13 5.82
CA LEU A 244 -9.98 -16.60 4.72
C LEU A 244 -8.57 -17.16 4.78
N LYS A 245 -8.15 -17.83 3.70
CA LYS A 245 -6.86 -18.52 3.60
C LYS A 245 -5.96 -17.88 2.55
N CYS A 246 -4.66 -18.13 2.68
CA CYS A 246 -3.70 -17.77 1.63
C CYS A 246 -4.05 -18.48 0.31
N CYS A 247 -4.04 -17.75 -0.81
CA CYS A 247 -4.28 -18.32 -2.13
C CYS A 247 -3.06 -19.04 -2.74
N GLY A 248 -1.90 -19.03 -2.07
CA GLY A 248 -0.67 -19.70 -2.53
C GLY A 248 0.09 -19.02 -3.68
N THR A 249 -0.39 -17.86 -4.14
CA THR A 249 0.22 -17.15 -5.30
C THR A 249 1.39 -16.22 -4.93
N MET A 250 1.66 -16.01 -3.64
CA MET A 250 2.68 -15.10 -3.12
C MET A 250 3.56 -15.83 -2.10
N ASP A 251 4.89 -15.72 -2.24
CA ASP A 251 5.85 -16.51 -1.44
C ASP A 251 5.98 -16.06 0.01
N SER A 252 5.83 -14.76 0.28
CA SER A 252 5.98 -14.18 1.62
C SER A 252 4.65 -13.69 2.21
N CYS A 253 3.53 -14.30 1.81
CA CYS A 253 2.21 -13.91 2.31
C CYS A 253 2.05 -14.29 3.78
N PRO A 254 1.80 -13.33 4.70
CA PRO A 254 1.65 -13.65 6.12
C PRO A 254 0.48 -14.60 6.45
N LEU A 255 -0.51 -14.71 5.55
CA LEU A 255 -1.61 -15.67 5.70
C LEU A 255 -1.20 -17.13 5.47
N ALA A 256 -0.03 -17.39 4.86
CA ALA A 256 0.49 -18.75 4.71
C ALA A 256 0.90 -19.34 6.06
N ASP A 257 1.47 -18.52 6.95
CA ASP A 257 1.99 -18.97 8.25
C ASP A 257 0.86 -19.36 9.21
N PHE A 258 -0.32 -18.71 9.11
CA PHE A 258 -1.48 -19.07 9.94
C PHE A 258 -2.09 -20.43 9.56
N LEU A 259 -1.87 -20.91 8.34
CA LEU A 259 -2.30 -22.25 7.93
C LEU A 259 -1.40 -23.34 8.52
N ALA A 260 -0.09 -23.08 8.63
CA ALA A 260 0.86 -24.03 9.23
C ALA A 260 0.57 -24.27 10.71
N VAL A 261 0.30 -23.19 11.47
CA VAL A 261 0.01 -23.28 12.92
C VAL A 261 -1.29 -24.06 13.21
N GLN A 262 -2.32 -23.95 12.36
CA GLN A 262 -3.58 -24.68 12.56
C GLN A 262 -3.50 -26.17 12.23
N LEU A 263 -2.58 -26.57 11.34
CA LEU A 263 -2.36 -27.99 11.02
C LEU A 263 -1.53 -28.68 12.11
N ASP A 264 -0.57 -27.97 12.71
CA ASP A 264 0.24 -28.48 13.83
C ASP A 264 -0.57 -28.60 15.14
N GLU A 265 -1.59 -27.77 15.36
CA GLU A 265 -2.50 -27.89 16.52
C GLU A 265 -3.55 -29.00 16.37
N ALA A 266 -3.74 -29.53 15.16
CA ALA A 266 -4.74 -30.57 14.84
C ALA A 266 -4.12 -31.96 14.62
N ALA A 267 -2.80 -32.08 14.69
CA ALA A 267 -2.03 -33.32 14.57
C ALA A 267 -1.59 -33.86 15.94
#